data_AF-I4FPM0-F1
#
_entry.id   AF-I4FPM0-F1
#
_cell.length_a   1.000
_cell.length_b   1.000
_cell.length_c   1.000
_cell.angle_alpha   90.00
_cell.angle_beta   90.00
_cell.angle_gamma   90.00
#
_symmetry.space_group_name_H-M   'P 1'
#
loop_
_entity.id
_entity.type
_entity.pdbx_description
1 polymer ?
#
loop_
_entity_poly.entity_id
_entity_poly.type
_entity_poly.pdbx_seq_one_letter_code
_entity_poly.pdbx_strand_id
1 'polypeptide(L)'
;MGEIEDLLAQMKAEYQKRDQEKPMPSPSSRQEKDRSPAEFKVNYASDSATDALLKALALENQARQQQEAAEKEKAAALKKQRKREALTRKAKQWLDKLDAKSEEGRWFEEFSYSYDSPLEAAITYLEALGEVDISK
;
A
#
# COMPACT_ATOMS: atom_id res chain seq x y z
N MET A 1 4.05 -0.58 15.45
CA MET A 1 3.23 -1.48 14.61
C MET A 1 3.86 -2.87 14.67
N GLY A 2 3.57 -3.65 15.71
CA GLY A 2 4.20 -4.98 15.89
C GLY A 2 3.45 -5.87 16.90
N GLU A 3 2.73 -5.27 17.83
CA GLU A 3 2.00 -6.00 18.89
C GLU A 3 0.79 -6.81 18.36
N ILE A 4 0.15 -6.35 17.27
CA ILE A 4 -0.97 -7.07 16.65
C ILE A 4 -0.49 -8.31 15.88
N GLU A 5 0.67 -8.21 15.24
CA GLU A 5 1.27 -9.32 14.51
C GLU A 5 1.79 -10.40 15.47
N ASP A 6 2.35 -9.99 16.63
CA ASP A 6 2.77 -10.91 17.69
C ASP A 6 1.58 -11.65 18.32
N LEU A 7 0.46 -10.97 18.57
CA LEU A 7 -0.75 -11.61 19.10
C LEU A 7 -1.35 -12.61 18.09
N LEU A 8 -1.34 -12.26 16.81
CA LEU A 8 -1.83 -13.14 15.74
C LEU A 8 -0.92 -14.38 15.59
N ALA A 9 0.40 -14.19 15.68
CA ALA A 9 1.37 -15.28 15.66
C ALA A 9 1.19 -16.21 16.86
N GLN A 10 0.95 -15.65 18.06
CA GLN A 10 0.73 -16.42 19.28
C GLN A 10 -0.55 -17.28 19.19
N MET A 11 -1.65 -16.71 18.71
CA MET A 11 -2.90 -17.44 18.54
C MET A 11 -2.80 -18.56 17.50
N LYS A 12 -2.08 -18.31 16.39
CA LYS A 12 -1.83 -19.33 15.35
C LYS A 12 -0.95 -20.46 15.87
N ALA A 13 0.07 -20.14 16.66
CA ALA A 13 0.93 -21.12 17.30
C ALA A 13 0.17 -21.98 18.32
N GLU A 14 -0.82 -21.43 19.02
CA GLU A 14 -1.64 -22.18 19.97
C GLU A 14 -2.60 -23.16 19.29
N TYR A 15 -3.18 -22.78 18.15
CA TYR A 15 -3.99 -23.71 17.33
C TYR A 15 -3.14 -24.87 16.76
N GLN A 16 -1.95 -24.56 16.24
CA GLN A 16 -1.06 -25.57 15.67
C GLN A 16 -0.55 -26.58 16.72
N LYS A 17 -0.40 -26.16 17.98
CA LYS A 17 -0.03 -27.04 19.09
C LYS A 17 -1.15 -27.99 19.51
N ARG A 18 -2.42 -27.59 19.40
CA ARG A 18 -3.56 -28.47 19.73
C ARG A 18 -3.75 -29.62 18.75
N ASP A 19 -3.29 -29.48 17.50
CA ASP A 19 -3.38 -30.56 16.49
C ASP A 19 -2.30 -31.65 16.63
N GLN A 20 -1.27 -31.45 17.48
CA GLN A 20 -0.12 -32.38 17.57
C GLN A 20 0.00 -33.17 18.89
N GLU A 21 -0.91 -33.01 19.84
CA GLU A 21 -1.01 -33.92 21.00
C GLU A 21 -2.04 -35.03 20.74
N LYS A 22 -1.51 -36.22 20.40
CA LYS A 22 -2.06 -37.60 20.38
C LYS A 22 -3.59 -37.84 20.45
N PRO A 23 -4.09 -38.82 19.67
CA PRO A 23 -5.50 -39.17 19.58
C PRO A 23 -6.00 -39.78 20.90
N MET A 24 -7.07 -39.23 21.46
CA MET A 24 -7.86 -39.87 22.50
C MET A 24 -9.06 -40.62 21.91
N PRO A 25 -9.57 -41.66 22.59
CA PRO A 25 -10.24 -42.79 21.97
C PRO A 25 -11.62 -42.45 21.43
N SER A 26 -11.97 -43.11 20.34
CA SER A 26 -13.31 -43.19 19.78
C SER A 26 -14.32 -43.62 20.88
N PRO A 27 -15.40 -42.85 21.14
CA PRO A 27 -16.49 -43.36 21.94
C PRO A 27 -17.31 -44.31 21.06
N SER A 28 -17.07 -45.61 21.20
CA SER A 28 -18.06 -46.59 20.76
C SER A 28 -19.34 -46.37 21.56
N SER A 29 -20.44 -46.22 20.81
CA SER A 29 -21.80 -46.54 21.24
C SER A 29 -22.32 -45.81 22.49
N ARG A 30 -22.74 -44.56 22.30
CA ARG A 30 -23.81 -43.97 23.13
C ARG A 30 -25.03 -43.80 22.24
N GLN A 31 -26.08 -44.56 22.55
CA GLN A 31 -27.41 -44.50 21.95
C GLN A 31 -27.78 -43.09 21.51
N GLU A 32 -28.06 -42.94 20.21
CA GLU A 32 -28.79 -41.82 19.66
C GLU A 32 -30.15 -41.77 20.36
N LYS A 33 -30.27 -40.86 21.33
CA LYS A 33 -31.55 -40.44 21.86
C LYS A 33 -31.70 -39.00 21.47
N ASP A 34 -32.48 -38.79 20.41
CA ASP A 34 -33.17 -37.56 20.02
C ASP A 34 -33.03 -36.44 21.05
N ARG A 35 -32.00 -35.63 20.86
CA ARG A 35 -32.03 -34.23 21.26
C ARG A 35 -31.55 -33.45 20.08
N SER A 36 -32.52 -32.92 19.33
CA SER A 36 -32.34 -31.83 18.38
C SER A 36 -31.30 -30.86 18.92
N PRO A 37 -30.39 -30.31 18.10
CA PRO A 37 -29.53 -29.24 18.56
C PRO A 37 -30.47 -28.11 18.96
N ALA A 38 -30.68 -27.95 20.26
CA ALA A 38 -31.40 -26.81 20.79
C ALA A 38 -30.60 -25.62 20.30
N GLU A 39 -31.19 -24.87 19.37
CA GLU A 39 -30.66 -23.64 18.83
C GLU A 39 -30.22 -22.80 20.03
N PHE A 40 -28.90 -22.74 20.27
CA PHE A 40 -28.35 -21.85 21.27
C PHE A 40 -28.54 -20.45 20.69
N LYS A 41 -29.73 -19.89 20.87
CA LYS A 41 -30.06 -18.52 20.53
C LYS A 41 -29.31 -17.66 21.51
N VAL A 42 -28.06 -17.34 21.17
CA VAL A 42 -27.35 -16.21 21.75
C VAL A 42 -28.19 -14.98 21.44
N ASN A 43 -28.97 -14.56 22.42
CA ASN A 43 -29.68 -13.30 22.36
C ASN A 43 -28.60 -12.23 22.63
N TYR A 44 -27.95 -11.77 21.57
CA TYR A 44 -27.12 -10.56 21.64
C TYR A 44 -28.07 -9.40 21.91
N ALA A 45 -28.38 -9.17 23.19
CA ALA A 45 -28.87 -7.88 23.61
C ALA A 45 -27.78 -6.89 23.17
N SER A 46 -28.08 -6.09 22.15
CA SER A 46 -27.19 -5.03 21.68
C SER A 46 -27.05 -4.03 22.81
N ASP A 47 -26.02 -4.22 23.63
CA ASP A 47 -25.71 -3.33 24.74
C ASP A 47 -25.23 -2.03 24.10
N SER A 48 -25.96 -0.93 24.29
CA SER A 48 -25.66 0.35 23.63
C SER A 48 -24.24 0.86 23.96
N ALA A 49 -23.68 0.41 25.08
CA ALA A 49 -22.29 0.63 25.47
C ALA A 49 -21.30 -0.04 24.50
N THR A 50 -21.60 -1.23 23.98
CA THR A 50 -20.74 -1.93 23.01
C THR A 50 -20.77 -1.24 21.64
N ASP A 51 -21.94 -0.75 21.20
CA ASP A 51 -22.08 0.00 19.96
C ASP A 51 -21.34 1.36 20.02
N ALA A 52 -21.45 2.06 21.16
CA ALA A 52 -20.72 3.30 21.40
C ALA A 52 -19.19 3.09 21.38
N LEU A 53 -18.70 1.99 21.98
CA LEU A 53 -17.27 1.66 22.00
C LEU A 53 -16.76 1.29 20.60
N LEU A 54 -17.54 0.52 19.83
CA LEU A 54 -17.21 0.18 18.45
C LEU A 54 -17.16 1.42 17.55
N LYS A 55 -18.10 2.35 17.73
CA LYS A 55 -18.14 3.63 17.02
C LYS A 55 -16.94 4.52 17.37
N ALA A 56 -16.57 4.60 18.65
CA ALA A 56 -15.39 5.35 19.07
C ALA A 56 -14.10 4.77 18.47
N LEU A 57 -13.95 3.45 18.47
CA LEU A 57 -12.81 2.76 17.86
C LEU A 57 -12.76 2.96 16.34
N ALA A 58 -13.92 2.95 15.67
CA ALA A 58 -14.00 3.21 14.23
C ALA A 58 -13.57 4.65 13.88
N LEU A 59 -14.01 5.63 14.68
CA LEU A 59 -13.61 7.03 14.53
C LEU A 59 -12.10 7.23 14.73
N GLU A 60 -11.52 6.61 15.75
CA GLU A 60 -10.08 6.67 16.00
C GLU A 60 -9.28 6.05 14.85
N ASN A 61 -9.70 4.88 14.36
CA ASN A 61 -9.05 4.24 13.22
C ASN A 61 -9.17 5.07 11.95
N GLN A 62 -10.32 5.70 11.71
CA GLN A 62 -10.52 6.59 10.57
C GLN A 62 -9.60 7.81 10.65
N ALA A 63 -9.50 8.45 11.81
CA ALA A 63 -8.60 9.59 12.02
C ALA A 63 -7.13 9.21 11.78
N ARG A 64 -6.70 8.05 12.29
CA ARG A 64 -5.35 7.52 12.07
C ARG A 64 -5.08 7.24 10.59
N GLN A 65 -6.03 6.63 9.88
CA GLN A 65 -5.90 6.37 8.44
C GLN A 65 -5.80 7.66 7.62
N GLN A 66 -6.60 8.68 7.96
CA GLN A 66 -6.52 9.99 7.29
C GLN A 66 -5.17 10.66 7.51
N GLN A 67 -4.64 10.60 8.73
CA GLN A 67 -3.32 11.16 9.04
C GLN A 67 -2.21 10.44 8.25
N GLU A 68 -2.22 9.11 8.24
CA GLU A 68 -1.22 8.32 7.50
C GLU A 68 -1.31 8.57 5.98
N ALA A 69 -2.52 8.70 5.43
CA ALA A 69 -2.73 9.06 4.03
C ALA A 69 -2.17 10.45 3.70
N ALA A 70 -2.44 11.45 4.55
CA ALA A 70 -1.92 12.81 4.38
C ALA A 70 -0.38 12.86 4.46
N GLU A 71 0.23 12.09 5.37
CA GLU A 71 1.69 11.99 5.46
C GLU A 71 2.29 11.31 4.21
N LYS A 72 1.67 10.23 3.73
CA LYS A 72 2.08 9.57 2.48
C LYS A 72 1.98 10.51 1.28
N GLU A 73 0.91 11.29 1.18
CA GLU A 73 0.72 12.25 0.10
C GLU A 73 1.80 13.34 0.13
N LYS A 74 2.08 13.92 1.30
CA LYS A 74 3.17 14.90 1.48
C LYS A 74 4.53 14.34 1.09
N ALA A 75 4.83 13.11 1.53
CA ALA A 75 6.09 12.45 1.18
C ALA A 75 6.20 12.17 -0.33
N ALA A 76 5.11 11.73 -0.97
CA ALA A 76 5.06 11.51 -2.40
C ALA A 76 5.23 12.82 -3.19
N ALA A 77 4.58 13.90 -2.77
CA ALA A 77 4.72 15.23 -3.37
C ALA A 77 6.16 15.73 -3.27
N LEU A 78 6.80 15.62 -2.10
CA LEU A 78 8.20 16.01 -1.92
C LEU A 78 9.14 15.18 -2.80
N LYS A 79 8.91 13.86 -2.91
CA LYS A 79 9.69 12.98 -3.78
C LYS A 79 9.55 13.39 -5.25
N LYS A 80 8.34 13.68 -5.71
CA LYS A 80 8.08 14.17 -7.08
C LYS A 80 8.78 15.50 -7.34
N GLN A 81 8.72 16.44 -6.39
CA GLN A 81 9.41 17.73 -6.51
C GLN A 81 10.93 17.53 -6.67
N ARG A 82 11.55 16.74 -5.79
CA ARG A 82 12.99 16.45 -5.85
C ARG A 82 13.39 15.73 -7.15
N LYS A 83 12.56 14.78 -7.63
CA LYS A 83 12.77 14.13 -8.94
C LYS A 83 12.75 15.17 -10.05
N ARG A 84 11.75 16.06 -10.07
CA ARG A 84 11.62 17.09 -11.09
C ARG A 84 12.78 18.08 -11.05
N GLU A 85 13.21 18.55 -9.87
CA GLU A 85 14.39 19.42 -9.75
C GLU A 85 15.68 18.77 -10.27
N ALA A 86 15.89 17.49 -9.95
CA ALA A 86 17.04 16.75 -10.45
C ALA A 86 16.99 16.57 -11.97
N LEU A 87 15.82 16.26 -12.52
CA LEU A 87 15.59 16.19 -13.97
C LEU A 87 15.83 17.55 -14.63
N THR A 88 15.32 18.64 -14.07
CA THR A 88 15.55 20.00 -14.59
C THR A 88 17.04 20.32 -14.66
N ARG A 89 17.83 19.94 -13.66
CA ARG A 89 19.30 20.13 -13.69
C ARG A 89 19.95 19.29 -14.79
N LYS A 90 19.57 18.02 -14.93
CA LYS A 90 20.08 17.15 -15.99
C LYS A 90 19.67 17.65 -17.37
N ALA A 91 18.43 18.12 -17.54
CA ALA A 91 17.91 18.68 -18.78
C ALA A 91 18.70 19.92 -19.21
N LYS A 92 18.98 20.84 -18.28
CA LYS A 92 19.85 21.99 -18.57
C LYS A 92 21.25 21.58 -19.01
N GLN A 93 21.86 20.61 -18.32
CA GLN A 93 23.19 20.10 -18.69
C GLN A 93 23.21 19.37 -20.03
N TRP A 94 22.13 18.65 -20.34
CA TRP A 94 21.99 17.94 -21.61
C TRP A 94 21.80 18.93 -22.76
N LEU A 95 20.94 19.93 -22.59
CA LEU A 95 20.74 21.02 -23.57
C LEU A 95 22.03 21.81 -23.83
N ASP A 96 22.82 22.08 -22.80
CA ASP A 96 24.10 22.79 -22.94
C ASP A 96 25.14 21.99 -23.75
N LYS A 97 25.07 20.65 -23.65
CA LYS A 97 25.92 19.73 -24.41
C LYS A 97 25.35 19.36 -25.78
N LEU A 98 24.08 19.67 -26.03
CA LEU A 98 23.39 19.29 -27.24
C LEU A 98 23.92 20.13 -28.41
N ASP A 99 24.56 19.48 -29.37
CA ASP A 99 25.00 20.14 -30.59
C ASP A 99 23.82 20.30 -31.55
N ALA A 100 23.43 21.54 -31.83
CA ALA A 100 22.36 21.87 -32.78
C ALA A 100 22.60 21.32 -34.20
N LYS A 101 23.86 21.03 -34.58
CA LYS A 101 24.20 20.46 -35.89
C LYS A 101 24.17 18.93 -35.90
N SER A 102 24.04 18.29 -34.75
CA SER A 102 23.86 16.85 -34.61
C SER A 102 22.47 16.41 -35.09
N GLU A 103 22.32 15.14 -35.44
CA GLU A 103 21.01 14.53 -35.74
C GLU A 103 20.07 14.64 -34.53
N GLU A 104 20.59 14.42 -33.31
CA GLU A 104 19.84 14.57 -32.07
C GLU A 104 19.41 16.02 -31.82
N GLY A 105 20.27 16.99 -32.16
CA GLY A 105 19.96 18.42 -32.01
C GLY A 105 18.82 18.86 -32.93
N ARG A 106 18.87 18.44 -34.20
CA ARG A 106 17.80 18.72 -35.18
C ARG A 106 16.49 18.05 -34.80
N TRP A 107 16.54 16.79 -34.39
CA TRP A 107 15.36 16.06 -33.93
C TRP A 107 14.75 16.72 -32.69
N PHE A 108 15.59 17.12 -31.73
CA PHE A 108 15.12 17.73 -30.50
C PHE A 108 14.52 19.13 -30.73
N GLU A 109 15.02 19.89 -31.70
CA GLU A 109 14.43 21.17 -32.09
C GLU A 109 12.97 20.99 -32.53
N GLU A 110 12.70 20.03 -33.41
CA GLU A 110 11.33 19.72 -33.87
C GLU A 110 10.46 19.19 -32.72
N PHE A 111 11.03 18.31 -31.88
CA PHE A 111 10.35 17.81 -30.69
C PHE A 111 9.95 18.94 -29.72
N SER A 112 10.80 19.95 -29.57
CA SER A 112 10.58 21.05 -28.63
C SER A 112 9.43 21.97 -29.01
N TYR A 113 9.01 22.00 -30.28
CA TYR A 113 7.89 22.83 -30.74
C TYR A 113 6.53 22.45 -30.16
N SER A 114 6.40 21.22 -29.67
CA SER A 114 5.17 20.76 -29.00
C SER A 114 5.07 21.24 -27.54
N TYR A 115 6.09 21.91 -27.03
CA TYR A 115 6.22 22.33 -25.63
C TYR A 115 6.40 23.84 -25.53
N ASP A 116 6.03 24.40 -24.37
CA ASP A 116 6.20 25.84 -24.11
C ASP A 116 7.68 26.26 -24.06
N SER A 117 8.60 25.33 -23.80
CA SER A 117 10.04 25.61 -23.83
C SER A 117 10.88 24.37 -24.15
N PRO A 118 12.09 24.54 -24.71
CA PRO A 118 13.06 23.46 -24.89
C PRO A 118 13.43 22.78 -23.57
N LEU A 119 13.39 23.52 -22.46
CA LEU A 119 13.65 22.94 -21.14
C LEU A 119 12.58 21.92 -20.74
N GLU A 120 11.31 22.22 -20.99
CA GLU A 120 10.19 21.32 -20.66
C GLU A 120 10.22 20.06 -21.56
N ALA A 121 10.54 20.23 -22.83
CA ALA A 121 10.77 19.13 -23.76
C ALA A 121 11.93 18.24 -23.28
N ALA A 122 13.07 18.83 -22.89
CA ALA A 122 14.22 18.08 -22.40
C ALA A 122 13.92 17.33 -21.08
N ILE A 123 13.15 17.95 -20.17
CA ILE A 123 12.69 17.28 -18.95
C ILE A 123 11.85 16.05 -19.31
N THR A 124 10.89 16.20 -20.24
CA THR A 124 10.00 15.11 -20.65
C THR A 124 10.77 13.97 -21.33
N TYR A 125 11.71 14.31 -22.22
CA TYR A 125 12.58 13.35 -22.88
C TYR A 125 13.46 12.59 -21.89
N LEU A 126 14.13 13.28 -20.97
CA LEU A 126 14.97 12.64 -19.95
C LEU A 126 14.15 11.86 -18.92
N GLU A 127 12.91 12.27 -18.65
CA GLU A 127 12.00 11.49 -17.82
C GLU A 127 11.62 10.17 -18.51
N ALA A 128 11.30 10.20 -19.80
CA ALA A 128 11.02 8.99 -20.58
C ALA A 128 12.24 8.07 -20.65
N LEU A 129 13.44 8.60 -20.88
CA LEU A 129 14.69 7.82 -20.85
C LEU A 129 14.99 7.23 -19.47
N GLY A 130 14.74 8.00 -18.40
CA GLY A 130 14.92 7.53 -17.04
C GLY A 130 13.91 6.47 -16.62
N GLU A 131 12.69 6.49 -17.16
CA GLU A 131 11.68 5.46 -16.96
C GLU A 131 12.09 4.12 -17.63
N VAL A 132 12.77 4.19 -18.78
CA VAL A 132 13.29 3.01 -19.51
C VAL A 132 14.41 2.30 -18.74
N ASP A 133 15.22 3.03 -17.96
CA ASP A 133 16.34 2.45 -17.19
C ASP A 133 15.91 1.71 -15.91
N ILE A 134 14.66 1.90 -15.44
CA ILE A 134 14.14 1.27 -14.20
C ILE A 134 13.69 -0.19 -14.44
N SER A 135 13.75 -0.70 -15.69
CA SER A 135 13.26 -2.04 -16.06
C SER A 135 14.36 -3.11 -16.22
N LYS A 136 15.46 -3.06 -15.45
CA LYS A 136 16.52 -4.08 -15.55
C LYS A 136 16.82 -4.80 -14.24
#